data_AF-A0A9D1A2Y9-F1
#
_entry.id   AF-A0A9D1A2Y9-F1
#
_cell.length_a   1.000
_cell.length_b   1.000
_cell.length_c   1.000
_cell.angle_alpha   90.00
_cell.angle_beta   90.00
_cell.angle_gamma   90.00
#
_symmetry.space_group_name_H-M   'P 1'
#
loop_
_entity.id
_entity.type
_entity.pdbx_description
1 polymer ?
#
loop_
_entity_poly.entity_id
_entity_poly.type
_entity_poly.pdbx_seq_one_letter_code
_entity_poly.pdbx_strand_id
1 'polypeptide(L)'
;MKKQVAVRNLRLCTKDCLCLYVCPTGATDTENSVIDTEKCLGCGVCAGACPSGAISMVPVTYPPQQKKAERVLGRSYPLANQKARQEKMARQQAEAAKANLDRKEAADDGTSQKERNRNDAIYRLMTAVAKSVRLVNEDLLRESGYMLPQSGNVHKLLKEWAENPPSDDFPVQAAQKLLKLLQDHERENMEKNRNKKKYRCLACGHVFETENEEPVCPVCGAAGINLEQVQ
;
A
#
# COMPACT_ATOMS: atom_id res chain seq x y z
N MET A 1 15.90 17.63 0.31
CA MET A 1 15.65 16.23 -0.13
C MET A 1 14.93 15.49 0.99
N LYS A 2 14.00 14.57 0.67
CA LYS A 2 13.38 13.70 1.69
C LYS A 2 14.44 12.75 2.26
N LYS A 3 14.41 12.50 3.58
CA LYS A 3 15.31 11.54 4.23
C LYS A 3 15.10 10.15 3.61
N GLN A 4 16.18 9.50 3.18
CA GLN A 4 16.16 8.16 2.62
C GLN A 4 17.04 7.23 3.46
N VAL A 5 16.71 5.95 3.47
CA VAL A 5 17.50 4.88 4.12
C VAL A 5 17.72 3.75 3.13
N ALA A 6 18.81 3.02 3.31
CA ALA A 6 19.09 1.83 2.51
C ALA A 6 18.31 0.63 3.05
N VAL A 7 17.70 -0.15 2.16
CA VAL A 7 17.02 -1.41 2.50
C VAL A 7 17.56 -2.52 1.62
N ARG A 8 17.80 -3.70 2.20
CA ARG A 8 18.36 -4.87 1.52
C ARG A 8 17.25 -5.89 1.22
N ASN A 9 17.10 -6.25 -0.05
CA ASN A 9 16.25 -7.35 -0.50
C ASN A 9 17.01 -8.68 -0.38
N LEU A 10 16.66 -9.47 0.63
CA LEU A 10 17.33 -10.75 0.90
C LEU A 10 17.18 -11.78 -0.22
N ARG A 11 16.16 -11.67 -1.08
CA ARG A 11 15.99 -12.58 -2.24
C ARG A 11 16.95 -12.29 -3.38
N LEU A 12 17.49 -11.08 -3.45
CA LEU A 12 18.47 -10.65 -4.46
C LEU A 12 19.91 -10.64 -3.93
N CYS A 13 20.08 -10.77 -2.61
CA CYS A 13 21.39 -10.69 -1.98
C CYS A 13 22.20 -11.97 -2.21
N THR A 14 23.26 -11.87 -3.00
CA THR A 14 24.22 -12.94 -3.32
C THR A 14 25.36 -13.08 -2.31
N LYS A 15 25.40 -12.21 -1.28
CA LYS A 15 26.41 -12.22 -0.21
C LYS A 15 27.85 -11.92 -0.66
N ASP A 16 28.01 -11.11 -1.70
CA ASP A 16 29.32 -10.54 -2.06
C ASP A 16 29.87 -9.56 -1.01
N CYS A 17 28.98 -9.07 -0.12
CA CYS A 17 29.31 -8.31 1.09
C CYS A 17 30.12 -7.01 0.91
N LEU A 18 30.29 -6.51 -0.32
CA LEU A 18 30.95 -5.22 -0.57
C LEU A 18 30.32 -4.05 0.20
N CYS A 19 28.99 -4.11 0.39
CA CYS A 19 28.24 -3.15 1.19
C CYS A 19 28.79 -2.95 2.63
N LEU A 20 29.40 -3.99 3.24
CA LEU A 20 29.99 -3.92 4.58
C LEU A 20 31.19 -2.98 4.61
N TYR A 21 32.04 -3.04 3.58
CA TYR A 21 33.29 -2.27 3.52
C TYR A 21 33.07 -0.82 3.08
N VAL A 22 32.02 -0.55 2.31
CA VAL A 22 31.75 0.81 1.78
C VAL A 22 30.81 1.62 2.67
N CYS A 23 30.22 1.03 3.72
CA CYS A 23 29.33 1.74 4.62
C CYS A 23 30.13 2.48 5.70
N PRO A 24 30.15 3.83 5.71
CA PRO A 24 30.99 4.59 6.64
C PRO A 24 30.54 4.49 8.10
N THR A 25 29.28 4.13 8.34
CA THR A 25 28.70 4.01 9.69
C THR A 25 28.53 2.57 10.17
N GLY A 26 28.90 1.58 9.33
CA GLY A 26 28.65 0.17 9.62
C GLY A 26 27.16 -0.22 9.63
N ALA A 27 26.26 0.62 9.11
CA ALA A 27 24.81 0.34 9.10
C ALA A 27 24.43 -0.97 8.36
N THR A 28 25.27 -1.44 7.44
CA THR A 28 25.05 -2.66 6.67
C THR A 28 25.54 -3.94 7.37
N ASP A 29 26.30 -3.78 8.45
CA ASP A 29 26.97 -4.83 9.20
C ASP A 29 26.09 -5.31 10.36
N THR A 30 25.28 -6.31 10.04
CA THR A 30 24.22 -6.84 10.92
C THR A 30 24.09 -8.34 10.72
N GLU A 31 23.97 -9.10 11.79
CA GLU A 31 23.85 -10.58 11.76
C GLU A 31 22.62 -11.07 10.97
N ASN A 32 21.50 -10.36 11.08
CA ASN A 32 20.25 -10.71 10.39
C ASN A 32 20.19 -10.21 8.94
N SER A 33 21.27 -9.60 8.44
CA SER A 33 21.34 -8.99 7.11
C SER A 33 20.33 -7.86 6.84
N VAL A 34 19.73 -7.27 7.88
CA VAL A 34 18.83 -6.11 7.78
C VAL A 34 19.61 -4.85 8.10
N ILE A 35 19.65 -3.89 7.16
CA ILE A 35 20.37 -2.63 7.35
C ILE A 35 19.79 -1.88 8.56
N ASP A 36 20.68 -1.47 9.47
CA ASP A 36 20.36 -0.63 10.62
C ASP A 36 19.98 0.79 10.16
N THR A 37 18.70 1.11 10.23
CA THR A 37 18.17 2.39 9.80
C THR A 37 18.56 3.56 10.71
N GLU A 38 18.95 3.30 11.97
CA GLU A 38 19.37 4.33 12.91
C GLU A 38 20.80 4.81 12.61
N LYS A 39 21.67 3.89 12.19
CA LYS A 39 23.04 4.20 11.74
C LYS A 39 23.10 4.68 10.27
N CYS A 40 22.06 4.45 9.49
CA CYS A 40 22.05 4.78 8.07
C CYS A 40 21.93 6.29 7.83
N LEU A 41 22.98 6.90 7.25
CA LEU A 41 22.98 8.32 6.87
C LEU A 41 22.21 8.62 5.57
N GLY A 42 21.80 7.58 4.83
CA GLY A 42 21.09 7.75 3.55
C GLY A 42 21.98 8.12 2.36
N CYS A 43 23.31 7.89 2.44
CA CYS A 43 24.25 8.31 1.40
C CYS A 43 24.19 7.50 0.08
N GLY A 44 23.64 6.29 0.09
CA GLY A 44 23.47 5.45 -1.11
C GLY A 44 24.72 4.71 -1.60
N VAL A 45 25.88 4.85 -0.96
CA VAL A 45 27.13 4.19 -1.39
C VAL A 45 26.99 2.67 -1.45
N CYS A 46 26.38 2.06 -0.43
CA CYS A 46 26.13 0.62 -0.42
C CYS A 46 25.16 0.14 -1.51
N ALA A 47 24.21 0.98 -1.92
CA ALA A 47 23.31 0.68 -3.03
C ALA A 47 24.08 0.68 -4.36
N GLY A 48 24.92 1.69 -4.59
CA GLY A 48 25.75 1.78 -5.80
C GLY A 48 26.84 0.70 -5.88
N ALA A 49 27.35 0.23 -4.75
CA ALA A 49 28.37 -0.81 -4.70
C ALA A 49 27.81 -2.24 -4.80
N CYS A 50 26.50 -2.46 -4.62
CA CYS A 50 25.95 -3.82 -4.57
C CYS A 50 25.90 -4.44 -5.98
N PRO A 51 26.71 -5.47 -6.29
CA PRO A 51 26.79 -6.03 -7.64
C PRO A 51 25.49 -6.72 -8.07
N SER A 52 24.76 -7.32 -7.13
CA SER A 52 23.47 -7.95 -7.40
C SER A 52 22.28 -6.98 -7.39
N GLY A 53 22.52 -5.69 -7.14
CA GLY A 53 21.44 -4.69 -7.03
C GLY A 53 20.47 -4.96 -5.88
N ALA A 54 20.90 -5.70 -4.84
CA ALA A 54 20.03 -6.09 -3.73
C ALA A 54 19.70 -4.96 -2.75
N ILE A 55 20.37 -3.80 -2.84
CA ILE A 55 20.16 -2.69 -1.90
C ILE A 55 19.54 -1.51 -2.65
N SER A 56 18.43 -1.00 -2.12
CA SER A 56 17.70 0.15 -2.67
C SER A 56 17.59 1.27 -1.65
N MET A 57 17.63 2.51 -2.13
CA MET A 57 17.36 3.69 -1.30
C MET A 57 15.86 3.98 -1.30
N VAL A 58 15.25 3.92 -0.11
CA VAL A 58 13.81 4.17 0.07
C VAL A 58 13.60 5.42 0.93
N PRO A 59 12.59 6.25 0.62
CA PRO A 59 12.24 7.36 1.49
C PRO A 59 11.70 6.86 2.83
N VAL A 60 12.05 7.54 3.93
CA VAL A 60 11.47 7.27 5.26
C VAL A 60 9.99 7.66 5.28
N THR A 61 9.65 8.76 4.61
CA THR A 61 8.28 9.24 4.47
C THR A 61 7.84 9.15 3.01
N TYR A 62 6.84 8.32 2.74
CA TYR A 62 6.27 8.21 1.40
C TYR A 62 5.52 9.50 1.03
N PRO A 63 5.50 9.89 -0.25
CA PRO A 63 4.61 10.98 -0.67
C PRO A 63 3.14 10.62 -0.37
N PRO A 64 2.27 11.62 -0.14
CA PRO A 64 0.84 11.36 -0.06
C PRO A 64 0.35 10.68 -1.34
N GLN A 65 -0.66 9.82 -1.19
CA GLN A 65 -1.23 9.14 -2.34
C GLN A 65 -1.83 10.15 -3.31
N GLN A 66 -1.51 10.01 -4.59
CA GLN A 66 -2.12 10.84 -5.63
C GLN A 66 -3.61 10.49 -5.73
N LYS A 67 -4.48 11.48 -5.60
CA LYS A 67 -5.92 11.28 -5.73
C LYS A 67 -6.25 10.82 -7.15
N LYS A 68 -7.00 9.72 -7.26
CA LYS A 68 -7.50 9.25 -8.55
C LYS A 68 -8.77 10.02 -8.89
N ALA A 69 -8.93 10.36 -10.17
CA ALA A 69 -10.11 11.07 -10.64
C ALA A 69 -11.38 10.22 -10.44
N GLU A 70 -12.49 10.87 -10.09
CA GLU A 70 -13.76 10.20 -9.80
C GLU A 70 -14.23 9.30 -10.95
N ARG A 71 -14.06 9.75 -12.21
CA ARG A 71 -14.36 8.93 -13.41
C ARG A 71 -13.62 7.60 -13.47
N VAL A 72 -12.43 7.52 -12.88
CA VAL A 72 -11.62 6.29 -12.81
C VAL A 72 -12.17 5.41 -11.70
N LEU A 73 -12.35 5.99 -10.51
CA LEU A 73 -12.88 5.30 -9.33
C LEU A 73 -14.27 4.71 -9.57
N GLY A 74 -15.16 5.47 -10.22
CA GLY A 74 -16.51 5.05 -10.58
C GLY A 74 -16.56 3.87 -11.55
N ARG A 75 -15.45 3.52 -12.21
CA ARG A 75 -15.33 2.31 -13.04
C ARG A 75 -14.53 1.21 -12.35
N SER A 76 -13.45 1.55 -11.65
CA SER A 76 -12.56 0.58 -11.01
C SER A 76 -13.25 -0.15 -9.86
N TYR A 77 -14.01 0.56 -9.01
CA TYR A 77 -14.68 -0.08 -7.86
C TYR A 77 -15.78 -1.06 -8.27
N PRO A 78 -16.70 -0.73 -9.20
CA PRO A 78 -17.66 -1.72 -9.68
C PRO A 78 -17.00 -2.94 -10.30
N LEU A 79 -15.93 -2.75 -11.08
CA LEU A 79 -15.20 -3.86 -11.70
C LEU A 79 -14.51 -4.73 -10.64
N ALA A 80 -13.86 -4.13 -9.64
CA ALA A 80 -13.25 -4.85 -8.51
C ALA A 80 -14.30 -5.69 -7.76
N ASN A 81 -15.48 -5.11 -7.47
CA ASN A 81 -16.59 -5.82 -6.86
C ASN A 81 -17.10 -6.98 -7.71
N GLN A 82 -17.19 -6.80 -9.03
CA GLN A 82 -17.54 -7.88 -9.96
C GLN A 82 -16.47 -8.98 -9.98
N LYS A 83 -15.18 -8.62 -9.92
CA LYS A 83 -14.08 -9.59 -9.84
C LYS A 83 -14.13 -10.38 -8.52
N ALA A 84 -14.40 -9.73 -7.39
CA ALA A 84 -14.61 -10.44 -6.12
C ALA A 84 -15.77 -11.46 -6.20
N ARG A 85 -16.88 -11.10 -6.86
CA ARG A 85 -18.00 -12.03 -7.10
C ARG A 85 -17.59 -13.18 -8.02
N GLN A 86 -16.88 -12.90 -9.10
CA GLN A 86 -16.35 -13.92 -10.02
C GLN A 86 -15.40 -14.90 -9.30
N GLU A 87 -14.51 -14.40 -8.45
CA GLU A 87 -13.61 -15.24 -7.64
C GLU A 87 -14.43 -16.16 -6.72
N LYS A 88 -15.43 -15.61 -6.01
CA LYS A 88 -16.29 -16.41 -5.13
C LYS A 88 -17.02 -17.52 -5.88
N MET A 89 -17.59 -17.20 -7.04
CA MET A 89 -18.29 -18.19 -7.88
C MET A 89 -17.34 -19.29 -8.38
N ALA A 90 -16.15 -18.90 -8.85
CA ALA A 90 -15.14 -19.86 -9.31
C ALA A 90 -14.68 -20.77 -8.17
N ARG A 91 -14.44 -20.22 -6.97
CA ARG A 91 -14.10 -21.03 -5.77
C ARG A 91 -15.20 -22.02 -5.43
N GLN A 92 -16.46 -21.59 -5.40
CA GLN A 92 -17.60 -22.48 -5.13
C GLN A 92 -17.69 -23.63 -6.13
N GLN A 93 -17.46 -23.36 -7.43
CA GLN A 93 -17.45 -24.39 -8.45
C GLN A 93 -16.26 -25.34 -8.31
N ALA A 94 -15.07 -24.81 -7.98
CA ALA A 94 -13.89 -25.63 -7.73
C ALA A 94 -14.09 -26.53 -6.49
N GLU A 95 -14.62 -25.99 -5.41
CA GLU A 95 -14.91 -26.73 -4.18
C GLU A 95 -15.97 -27.81 -4.40
N ALA A 96 -17.04 -27.51 -5.14
CA ALA A 96 -18.05 -28.50 -5.49
C ALA A 96 -17.49 -29.63 -6.36
N ALA A 97 -16.67 -29.30 -7.37
CA ALA A 97 -16.01 -30.29 -8.22
C ALA A 97 -15.03 -31.16 -7.42
N LYS A 98 -14.26 -30.54 -6.52
CA LYS A 98 -13.35 -31.26 -5.61
C LYS A 98 -14.11 -32.18 -4.66
N ALA A 99 -15.20 -31.71 -4.07
CA ALA A 99 -16.04 -32.54 -3.21
C ALA A 99 -16.64 -33.75 -3.95
N ASN A 100 -16.92 -33.62 -5.25
CA ASN A 100 -17.35 -34.76 -6.07
C ASN A 100 -16.20 -35.74 -6.34
N LEU A 101 -14.97 -35.26 -6.56
CA LEU A 101 -13.79 -36.12 -6.71
C LEU A 101 -13.43 -36.87 -5.41
N ASP A 102 -13.61 -36.22 -4.27
CA ASP A 102 -13.28 -36.77 -2.95
C ASP A 102 -14.32 -37.79 -2.46
N ARG A 103 -15.54 -37.80 -3.02
CA ARG A 103 -16.51 -38.87 -2.76
C ARG A 103 -15.96 -40.18 -3.33
N LYS A 104 -15.81 -41.20 -2.48
CA LYS A 104 -15.48 -42.56 -2.91
C LYS A 104 -16.53 -43.05 -3.90
N GLU A 105 -16.22 -43.07 -5.19
CA GLU A 105 -17.07 -43.75 -6.17
C GLU A 105 -16.94 -45.26 -5.98
N ALA A 106 -18.03 -45.86 -5.51
CA ALA A 106 -18.33 -47.27 -5.74
C ALA A 106 -18.90 -47.40 -7.17
N ALA A 107 -18.58 -48.53 -7.82
CA ALA A 107 -19.04 -48.99 -9.14
C ALA A 107 -18.15 -48.63 -10.35
N ASP A 108 -17.43 -49.67 -10.78
CA ASP A 108 -16.72 -49.88 -12.03
C ASP A 108 -17.71 -50.03 -13.19
N ASP A 109 -18.38 -48.93 -13.55
CA ASP A 109 -18.98 -48.78 -14.88
C ASP A 109 -18.37 -47.50 -15.50
N GLY A 110 -17.99 -47.55 -16.78
CA GLY A 110 -17.23 -46.49 -17.45
C GLY A 110 -17.88 -45.09 -17.46
N THR A 111 -19.10 -44.93 -16.95
CA THR A 111 -19.76 -43.64 -16.71
C THR A 111 -19.04 -42.85 -15.61
N SER A 112 -18.45 -43.53 -14.60
CA SER A 112 -17.72 -42.91 -13.50
C SER A 112 -16.43 -42.22 -13.95
N GLN A 113 -15.69 -42.79 -14.90
CA GLN A 113 -14.42 -42.22 -15.38
C GLN A 113 -14.62 -40.92 -16.17
N LYS A 114 -15.69 -40.83 -16.98
CA LYS A 114 -16.01 -39.62 -17.76
C LYS A 114 -16.43 -38.48 -16.82
N GLU A 115 -17.16 -38.80 -15.76
CA GLU A 115 -17.60 -37.83 -14.75
C GLU A 115 -16.43 -37.36 -13.87
N ARG A 116 -15.54 -38.26 -13.45
CA ARG A 116 -14.26 -37.91 -12.80
C ARG A 116 -13.42 -36.96 -13.65
N ASN A 117 -13.20 -37.30 -14.93
CA ASN A 117 -12.41 -36.46 -15.82
C ASN A 117 -13.02 -35.06 -15.98
N ARG A 118 -14.36 -34.98 -16.02
CA ARG A 118 -15.08 -33.69 -16.04
C ARG A 118 -14.89 -32.91 -14.74
N ASN A 119 -15.03 -33.53 -13.58
CA ASN A 119 -14.84 -32.88 -12.30
C ASN A 119 -13.38 -32.42 -12.08
N ASP A 120 -12.38 -33.20 -12.49
CA ASP A 120 -10.96 -32.78 -12.48
C ASP A 120 -10.73 -31.55 -13.37
N ALA A 121 -11.26 -31.58 -14.59
CA ALA A 121 -11.15 -30.46 -15.51
C ALA A 121 -11.80 -29.18 -14.94
N ILE A 122 -12.99 -29.30 -14.33
CA ILE A 122 -13.68 -28.16 -13.69
C ILE A 122 -12.86 -27.66 -12.49
N TYR A 123 -12.40 -28.55 -11.61
CA TYR A 123 -11.61 -28.17 -10.43
C TYR A 123 -10.36 -27.39 -10.84
N ARG A 124 -9.58 -27.91 -11.80
CA ARG A 124 -8.35 -27.26 -12.28
C ARG A 124 -8.63 -25.92 -12.95
N LEU A 125 -9.62 -25.88 -13.84
CA LEU A 125 -9.99 -24.66 -14.55
C LEU A 125 -10.49 -23.58 -13.57
N MET A 126 -11.41 -23.93 -12.67
CA MET A 126 -12.01 -22.96 -11.75
C MET A 126 -11.02 -22.51 -10.67
N THR A 127 -10.08 -23.36 -10.25
CA THR A 127 -8.96 -22.95 -9.39
C THR A 127 -8.08 -21.91 -10.09
N ALA A 128 -7.75 -22.15 -11.37
CA ALA A 128 -6.96 -21.20 -12.16
C ALA A 128 -7.71 -19.88 -12.40
N VAL A 129 -9.00 -19.93 -12.72
CA VAL A 129 -9.87 -18.75 -12.88
C VAL A 129 -9.95 -17.96 -11.57
N ALA A 130 -10.18 -18.61 -10.43
CA ALA A 130 -10.22 -17.95 -9.13
C ALA A 130 -8.91 -17.20 -8.84
N LYS A 131 -7.76 -17.83 -9.08
CA LYS A 131 -6.45 -17.19 -8.90
C LYS A 131 -6.24 -16.01 -9.86
N SER A 132 -6.57 -16.17 -11.13
CA SER A 132 -6.45 -15.13 -12.15
C SER A 132 -7.33 -13.91 -11.83
N VAL A 133 -8.60 -14.14 -11.51
CA VAL A 133 -9.56 -13.10 -11.14
C VAL A 133 -9.13 -12.35 -9.88
N ARG A 134 -8.59 -13.08 -8.89
CA ARG A 134 -8.05 -12.47 -7.68
C ARG A 134 -6.91 -11.50 -7.95
N LEU A 135 -5.94 -11.89 -8.79
CA LEU A 135 -4.82 -11.02 -9.15
C LEU A 135 -5.32 -9.73 -9.83
N VAL A 136 -6.25 -9.85 -10.78
CA VAL A 136 -6.88 -8.69 -11.43
C VAL A 136 -7.62 -7.82 -10.42
N ASN A 137 -8.31 -8.41 -9.45
CA ASN A 137 -8.99 -7.65 -8.40
C ASN A 137 -8.00 -6.89 -7.50
N GLU A 138 -6.93 -7.56 -7.07
CA GLU A 138 -5.85 -6.96 -6.27
C GLU A 138 -5.20 -5.77 -6.99
N ASP A 139 -4.97 -5.89 -8.31
CA ASP A 139 -4.43 -4.81 -9.14
C ASP A 139 -5.43 -3.66 -9.32
N LEU A 140 -6.71 -3.95 -9.54
CA LEU A 140 -7.75 -2.92 -9.63
C LEU A 140 -7.86 -2.10 -8.34
N LEU A 141 -7.82 -2.77 -7.19
CA LEU A 141 -7.83 -2.12 -5.88
C LEU A 141 -6.56 -1.30 -5.66
N ARG A 142 -5.39 -1.83 -6.05
CA ARG A 142 -4.11 -1.10 -6.03
C ARG A 142 -4.21 0.21 -6.81
N GLU A 143 -4.70 0.12 -8.05
CA GLU A 143 -4.78 1.24 -8.97
C GLU A 143 -5.90 2.22 -8.62
N SER A 144 -6.95 1.77 -7.93
CA SER A 144 -8.02 2.62 -7.40
C SER A 144 -7.62 3.39 -6.15
N GLY A 145 -6.37 3.25 -5.68
CA GLY A 145 -5.87 4.00 -4.55
C GLY A 145 -6.00 3.27 -3.20
N TYR A 146 -6.26 1.97 -3.18
CA TYR A 146 -6.03 1.18 -1.97
C TYR A 146 -4.59 0.67 -1.98
N MET A 147 -3.84 0.89 -0.88
CA MET A 147 -2.47 0.39 -0.61
C MET A 147 -1.31 1.41 -0.71
N LEU A 148 -1.27 2.34 0.26
CA LEU A 148 -0.01 2.83 0.81
C LEU A 148 -0.06 2.68 2.34
N PRO A 149 0.98 2.15 3.01
CA PRO A 149 0.95 1.92 4.47
C PRO A 149 0.60 3.18 5.28
N GLN A 150 1.05 4.35 4.84
CA GLN A 150 0.83 5.65 5.48
C GLN A 150 -0.40 6.43 4.94
N SER A 151 -1.30 5.76 4.20
CA SER A 151 -2.53 6.39 3.65
C SER A 151 -3.68 6.39 4.67
N GLY A 152 -4.65 7.29 4.48
CA GLY A 152 -5.87 7.32 5.30
C GLY A 152 -6.73 6.06 5.10
N ASN A 153 -6.73 5.48 3.90
CA ASN A 153 -7.41 4.21 3.61
C ASN A 153 -6.94 3.06 4.51
N VAL A 154 -5.62 2.91 4.70
CA VAL A 154 -5.06 1.86 5.58
C VAL A 154 -5.37 2.15 7.05
N HIS A 155 -5.28 3.41 7.49
CA HIS A 155 -5.61 3.78 8.86
C HIS A 155 -7.07 3.54 9.19
N LYS A 156 -7.98 3.89 8.27
CA LYS A 156 -9.41 3.61 8.41
C LYS A 156 -9.67 2.11 8.53
N LEU A 157 -9.09 1.31 7.63
CA LEU A 157 -9.26 -0.14 7.64
C LEU A 157 -8.72 -0.79 8.92
N LEU A 158 -7.52 -0.40 9.37
CA LEU A 158 -6.92 -0.93 10.59
C LEU A 158 -7.73 -0.55 11.84
N LYS A 159 -8.30 0.66 11.89
CA LYS A 159 -9.21 1.09 12.97
C LYS A 159 -10.48 0.23 12.96
N GLU A 160 -11.12 0.11 11.79
CA GLU A 160 -12.33 -0.70 11.63
C GLU A 160 -12.11 -2.15 12.07
N TRP A 161 -10.98 -2.78 11.69
CA TRP A 161 -10.66 -4.15 12.12
C TRP A 161 -10.25 -4.26 13.59
N ALA A 162 -9.62 -3.23 14.15
CA ALA A 162 -9.29 -3.23 15.57
C ALA A 162 -10.53 -3.09 16.45
N GLU A 163 -11.52 -2.32 15.99
CA GLU A 163 -12.82 -2.12 16.66
C GLU A 163 -13.79 -3.29 16.39
N ASN A 164 -13.81 -3.80 15.16
CA ASN A 164 -14.69 -4.87 14.69
C ASN A 164 -13.87 -5.96 13.97
N PRO A 165 -13.28 -6.89 14.72
CA PRO A 165 -12.43 -7.93 14.14
C PRO A 165 -13.21 -8.81 13.15
N PRO A 166 -12.65 -9.14 11.97
CA PRO A 166 -13.33 -9.94 10.95
C PRO A 166 -13.47 -11.43 11.34
N SER A 167 -12.72 -11.90 12.34
CA SER A 167 -12.76 -13.27 12.86
C SER A 167 -12.25 -13.31 14.30
N ASP A 168 -12.61 -14.34 15.05
CA ASP A 168 -12.15 -14.52 16.44
C ASP A 168 -10.62 -14.63 16.54
N ASP A 169 -9.98 -15.27 15.56
CA ASP A 169 -8.51 -15.43 15.50
C ASP A 169 -7.78 -14.18 14.95
N PHE A 170 -8.48 -13.07 14.74
CA PHE A 170 -7.85 -11.88 14.15
C PHE A 170 -6.87 -11.23 15.14
N PRO A 171 -5.62 -10.92 14.71
CA PRO A 171 -4.59 -10.38 15.59
C PRO A 171 -4.79 -8.87 15.86
N VAL A 172 -5.77 -8.53 16.69
CA VAL A 172 -6.12 -7.13 17.05
C VAL A 172 -4.91 -6.34 17.56
N GLN A 173 -4.08 -6.96 18.40
CA GLN A 173 -2.87 -6.31 18.95
C GLN A 173 -1.88 -5.91 17.84
N ALA A 174 -1.78 -6.70 16.78
CA ALA A 174 -0.93 -6.37 15.64
C ALA A 174 -1.49 -5.18 14.86
N ALA A 175 -2.81 -5.13 14.64
CA ALA A 175 -3.46 -3.98 13.99
C ALA A 175 -3.26 -2.68 14.80
N GLN A 176 -3.41 -2.74 16.13
CA GLN A 176 -3.14 -1.62 17.02
C GLN A 176 -1.67 -1.20 17.02
N LYS A 177 -0.73 -2.15 16.98
CA LYS A 177 0.70 -1.85 16.85
C LYS A 177 1.00 -1.14 15.53
N LEU A 178 0.41 -1.60 14.43
CA LEU A 178 0.56 -0.97 13.12
C LEU A 178 0.02 0.47 13.12
N LEU A 179 -1.14 0.72 13.72
CA LEU A 179 -1.70 2.08 13.87
C LEU A 179 -0.79 3.04 14.64
N LYS A 180 0.05 2.54 15.55
CA LYS A 180 1.04 3.35 16.28
C LYS A 180 2.32 3.58 15.48
N LEU A 181 2.71 2.63 14.63
CA LEU A 181 3.95 2.68 13.85
C LEU A 181 3.80 3.45 12.54
N LEU A 182 2.62 3.40 11.93
CA LEU A 182 2.33 4.04 10.65
C LEU A 182 1.86 5.49 10.88
N GLN A 183 2.45 6.42 10.13
CA GLN A 183 2.03 7.82 10.11
C GLN A 183 0.78 7.98 9.23
N ASP A 184 -0.17 8.80 9.66
CA ASP A 184 -1.40 9.11 8.92
C ASP A 184 -1.23 10.42 8.13
N HIS A 185 -0.73 10.31 6.89
CA HIS A 185 -0.44 11.48 6.08
C HIS A 185 -1.68 12.31 5.73
N GLU A 186 -2.85 11.70 5.63
CA GLU A 186 -4.09 12.44 5.31
C GLU A 186 -4.54 13.25 6.51
N ARG A 187 -4.49 12.66 7.71
CA ARG A 187 -4.76 13.38 8.95
C ARG A 187 -3.75 14.50 9.18
N GLU A 188 -2.46 14.24 9.02
CA GLU A 188 -1.41 15.26 9.16
C GLU A 188 -1.61 16.42 8.18
N ASN A 189 -1.96 16.13 6.93
CA ASN A 189 -2.25 17.16 5.93
C ASN A 189 -3.55 17.92 6.24
N MET A 190 -4.57 17.25 6.77
CA MET A 190 -5.79 17.91 7.23
C MET A 190 -5.51 18.82 8.43
N GLU A 191 -4.72 18.37 9.41
CA GLU A 191 -4.32 19.19 10.57
C GLU A 191 -3.49 20.41 10.12
N LYS A 192 -2.53 20.24 9.20
CA LYS A 192 -1.77 21.34 8.60
C LYS A 192 -2.66 22.33 7.87
N ASN A 193 -3.56 21.84 7.00
CA ASN A 193 -4.47 22.71 6.25
C ASN A 193 -5.53 23.38 7.14
N ARG A 194 -5.93 22.76 8.26
CA ARG A 194 -6.83 23.39 9.23
C ARG A 194 -6.22 24.62 9.91
N ASN A 195 -4.88 24.64 10.02
CA ASN A 195 -4.15 25.77 10.60
C ASN A 195 -3.84 26.87 9.58
N LYS A 196 -4.10 26.65 8.29
CA LYS A 196 -3.94 27.68 7.26
C LYS A 196 -5.13 28.63 7.27
N LYS A 197 -4.84 29.91 7.38
CA LYS A 197 -5.82 30.97 7.19
C LYS A 197 -5.71 31.49 5.76
N LYS A 198 -6.85 31.76 5.16
CA LYS A 198 -6.93 32.31 3.81
C LYS A 198 -6.94 33.83 3.90
N TYR A 199 -6.12 34.49 3.09
CA TYR A 199 -6.01 35.94 3.05
C TYR A 199 -6.22 36.44 1.63
N ARG A 200 -6.90 37.58 1.50
CA ARG A 200 -6.97 38.39 0.30
C ARG A 200 -6.08 39.61 0.50
N CYS A 201 -5.14 39.83 -0.42
CA CYS A 201 -4.33 41.04 -0.41
C CYS A 201 -5.15 42.22 -0.96
N LEU A 202 -5.29 43.28 -0.17
CA LEU A 202 -5.99 44.51 -0.56
C LEU A 202 -5.17 45.36 -1.56
N ALA A 203 -3.85 45.16 -1.62
CA ALA A 203 -2.97 45.89 -2.53
C ALA A 203 -2.96 45.32 -3.97
N CYS A 204 -3.01 44.00 -4.13
CA CYS A 204 -2.94 43.36 -5.46
C CYS A 204 -4.12 42.42 -5.79
N GLY A 205 -5.07 42.24 -4.88
CA GLY A 205 -6.22 41.36 -5.05
C GLY A 205 -5.92 39.86 -4.95
N HIS A 206 -4.66 39.44 -4.82
CA HIS A 206 -4.29 38.03 -4.78
C HIS A 206 -4.79 37.33 -3.50
N VAL A 207 -5.35 36.13 -3.65
CA VAL A 207 -5.82 35.29 -2.55
C VAL A 207 -4.84 34.15 -2.34
N PHE A 208 -4.37 33.98 -1.10
CA PHE A 208 -3.38 32.96 -0.73
C PHE A 208 -3.67 32.38 0.66
N GLU A 209 -3.06 31.23 0.96
CA GLU A 209 -3.23 30.50 2.22
C GLU A 209 -1.88 30.39 2.93
N THR A 210 -1.83 30.68 4.23
CA THR A 210 -0.58 30.61 5.02
C THR A 210 -0.84 30.19 6.47
N GLU A 211 0.17 29.53 7.06
CA GLU A 211 0.22 29.14 8.47
C GLU A 211 0.96 30.19 9.32
N ASN A 212 1.63 31.17 8.70
CA ASN A 212 2.42 32.18 9.39
C ASN A 212 1.53 33.14 10.19
N GLU A 213 1.90 33.41 11.43
CA GLU A 213 1.25 34.42 12.28
C GLU A 213 1.36 35.83 11.68
N GLU A 214 2.45 36.09 10.96
CA GLU A 214 2.67 37.30 10.17
C GLU A 214 2.58 36.98 8.66
N PRO A 215 1.37 37.03 8.07
CA PRO A 215 1.19 36.73 6.66
C PRO A 215 1.78 37.83 5.77
N VAL A 216 2.43 37.43 4.68
CA VAL A 216 2.98 38.34 3.65
C VAL A 216 2.47 37.88 2.29
N CYS A 217 2.00 38.83 1.47
CA CYS A 217 1.52 38.52 0.13
C CYS A 217 2.68 38.00 -0.74
N PRO A 218 2.55 36.81 -1.35
CA PRO A 218 3.61 36.23 -2.18
C PRO A 218 3.82 36.95 -3.53
N VAL A 219 2.86 37.81 -3.93
CA VAL A 219 2.91 38.52 -5.22
C VAL A 219 3.54 39.90 -5.06
N CYS A 220 3.10 40.69 -4.08
CA CYS A 220 3.52 42.08 -3.93
C CYS A 220 4.27 42.38 -2.62
N GLY A 221 4.43 41.41 -1.72
CA GLY A 221 5.14 41.60 -0.45
C GLY A 221 4.36 42.40 0.62
N ALA A 222 3.10 42.77 0.36
CA ALA A 222 2.29 43.49 1.33
C ALA A 222 1.97 42.64 2.57
N ALA A 223 2.05 43.24 3.76
CA ALA A 223 1.81 42.61 5.05
C ALA A 223 0.87 43.46 5.94
N GLY A 224 0.42 42.89 7.06
CA GLY A 224 -0.38 43.61 8.07
C GLY A 224 -1.72 44.11 7.53
N ILE A 225 -1.97 45.43 7.63
CA ILE A 225 -3.23 46.09 7.26
C ILE A 225 -3.67 45.86 5.80
N ASN A 226 -2.74 45.47 4.93
CA ASN A 226 -3.00 45.24 3.52
C ASN A 226 -3.48 43.81 3.22
N LEU A 227 -3.77 43.01 4.25
CA LEU A 227 -4.26 41.64 4.16
C LEU A 227 -5.57 41.50 4.93
N GLU A 228 -6.60 41.02 4.25
CA GLU A 228 -7.90 40.71 4.83
C GLU A 228 -8.03 39.19 4.95
N GLN A 229 -8.32 38.67 6.15
CA GLN A 229 -8.59 37.24 6.32
C GLN A 229 -9.98 36.92 5.75
N VAL A 230 -10.02 35.99 4.78
CA VAL A 230 -11.25 35.47 4.18
C VAL A 230 -11.57 34.11 4.79
N GLN A 231 -12.86 33.84 5.04
CA GLN A 231 -13.34 32.52 5.46
C GLN A 231 -13.22 31.49 4.33
#